data_AF-A0ABD6E6C1-F1
#
_entry.id   AF-A0ABD6E6C1-F1
#
_cell.length_a   1.000
_cell.length_b   1.000
_cell.length_c   1.000
_cell.angle_alpha   90.00
_cell.angle_beta   90.00
_cell.angle_gamma   90.00
#
_symmetry.space_group_name_H-M   'P 1'
#
loop_
_entity.id
_entity.type
_entity.pdbx_description
1 polymer ?
#
loop_
_entity_poly.entity_id
_entity_poly.type
_entity_poly.pdbx_seq_one_letter_code
_entity_poly.pdbx_strand_id
1 'polypeptide(L)'
;MSSTYRYEPPPSYAATSADLNTNANYCPRCCQPVVQKEDKFCRTCGFRTIQCAWCHTPLRITDRFCGKCGARRYYWFELWRNGILHRSPTFVGAVCIGAGVAWLTIYYLLRRSSR
;
A
#
# COMPACT_ATOMS: atom_id res chain seq x y z
N MET A 1 -0.19 57.38 -4.38
CA MET A 1 0.96 56.54 -4.78
C MET A 1 0.59 55.11 -4.47
N SER A 2 0.04 54.38 -5.44
CA SER A 2 -0.46 53.01 -5.26
C SER A 2 0.50 52.04 -5.95
N SER A 3 1.19 51.22 -5.15
CA SER A 3 2.02 50.12 -5.64
C SER A 3 1.14 49.02 -6.23
N THR A 4 1.22 48.84 -7.55
CA THR A 4 0.66 47.67 -8.24
C THR A 4 1.65 46.52 -8.14
N TYR A 5 1.40 45.56 -7.26
CA TYR A 5 2.16 44.32 -7.19
C TYR A 5 1.76 43.44 -8.38
N ARG A 6 2.67 43.23 -9.35
CA ARG A 6 2.51 42.22 -10.40
C ARG A 6 2.63 40.84 -9.78
N TYR A 7 1.59 40.04 -9.90
CA TYR A 7 1.64 38.61 -9.58
C TYR A 7 2.27 37.90 -10.79
N GLU A 8 3.53 37.50 -10.70
CA GLU A 8 4.14 36.57 -11.67
C GLU A 8 3.73 35.14 -11.28
N PRO A 9 3.00 34.40 -12.14
CA PRO A 9 2.71 33.00 -11.87
C PRO A 9 4.03 32.20 -11.86
N PRO A 10 4.17 31.20 -10.97
CA PRO A 10 5.37 30.39 -10.88
C PRO A 10 5.62 29.68 -12.22
N PRO A 11 6.90 29.42 -12.59
CA PRO A 11 7.25 28.78 -13.84
C PRO A 11 6.51 27.44 -13.93
N SER A 12 5.57 27.39 -14.87
CA SER A 12 4.95 26.17 -15.36
C SER A 12 6.09 25.28 -15.83
N TYR A 13 6.43 24.29 -15.00
CA TYR A 13 7.30 23.18 -15.36
C TYR A 13 6.97 22.75 -16.78
N ALA A 14 7.96 22.88 -17.65
CA ALA A 14 7.91 22.35 -18.99
C ALA A 14 7.59 20.86 -18.89
N ALA A 15 6.32 20.51 -19.15
CA ALA A 15 5.91 19.14 -19.36
C ALA A 15 6.51 18.73 -20.70
N THR A 16 7.71 18.17 -20.66
CA THR A 16 8.30 17.44 -21.78
C THR A 16 7.31 16.35 -22.18
N SER A 17 6.89 16.39 -23.43
CA SER A 17 5.95 15.48 -24.09
C SER A 17 6.51 14.06 -24.28
N ALA A 18 7.24 13.54 -23.30
CA ALA A 18 7.80 12.19 -23.26
C ALA A 18 7.02 11.26 -22.28
N ASP A 19 6.03 11.75 -21.56
CA ASP A 19 5.14 10.96 -20.69
C ASP A 19 3.88 10.44 -21.41
N LEU A 20 4.00 10.13 -22.71
CA LEU A 20 3.03 9.28 -23.41
C LEU A 20 3.34 7.81 -23.10
N ASN A 21 3.25 7.43 -21.82
CA ASN A 21 3.06 6.03 -21.45
C ASN A 21 1.64 5.85 -20.92
N THR A 22 0.80 5.42 -21.84
CA THR A 22 -0.64 5.21 -21.79
C THR A 22 -1.03 4.18 -20.72
N ASN A 23 -0.98 4.58 -19.45
CA ASN A 23 -1.68 3.92 -18.33
C ASN A 23 -1.95 4.96 -17.22
N ALA A 24 -2.58 6.08 -17.58
CA ALA A 24 -3.09 7.03 -16.60
C ALA A 24 -4.13 6.32 -15.71
N ASN A 25 -3.66 5.81 -14.58
CA ASN A 25 -4.52 5.16 -13.59
C ASN A 25 -5.33 6.27 -12.93
N TYR A 26 -6.63 6.34 -13.20
CA TYR A 26 -7.50 7.32 -12.55
C TYR A 26 -7.85 6.85 -11.13
N CYS A 27 -7.90 7.79 -10.19
CA CYS A 27 -8.37 7.50 -8.84
C CYS A 27 -9.86 7.15 -8.87
N PRO A 28 -10.32 6.02 -8.30
CA PRO A 28 -11.73 5.65 -8.31
C PRO A 28 -12.63 6.52 -7.42
N ARG A 29 -12.04 7.44 -6.62
CA ARG A 29 -12.78 8.33 -5.72
C ARG A 29 -12.91 9.75 -6.25
N CYS A 30 -11.81 10.34 -6.72
CA CYS A 30 -11.80 11.72 -7.21
C CYS A 30 -11.62 11.85 -8.73
N CYS A 31 -11.50 10.72 -9.45
CA CYS A 31 -11.30 10.66 -10.90
C CYS A 31 -10.11 11.49 -11.41
N GLN A 32 -9.16 11.84 -10.54
CA GLN A 32 -7.91 12.52 -10.93
C GLN A 32 -6.86 11.51 -11.41
N PRO A 33 -5.99 11.88 -12.35
CA PRO A 33 -4.90 11.02 -12.80
C PRO A 33 -3.92 10.77 -11.65
N VAL A 34 -3.61 9.51 -11.37
CA VAL A 34 -2.55 9.14 -10.44
C VAL A 34 -1.22 9.24 -11.19
N VAL A 35 -0.41 10.21 -10.78
CA VAL A 35 0.80 10.66 -11.48
C VAL A 35 1.89 9.57 -11.57
N GLN A 36 1.93 8.63 -10.62
CA GLN A 36 2.94 7.56 -10.60
C GLN A 36 2.32 6.20 -10.32
N LYS A 37 2.78 5.17 -11.04
CA LYS A 37 2.29 3.78 -10.90
C LYS A 37 2.71 3.20 -9.55
N GLU A 38 3.71 3.75 -8.89
CA GLU A 38 4.24 3.30 -7.60
C GLU A 38 3.54 3.97 -6.41
N ASP A 39 2.77 5.03 -6.64
CA ASP A 39 2.09 5.78 -5.59
C ASP A 39 0.97 4.93 -4.97
N LYS A 40 1.15 4.60 -3.67
CA LYS A 40 0.16 3.85 -2.88
C LYS A 40 -1.08 4.69 -2.55
N PHE A 41 -1.00 6.01 -2.69
CA PHE A 41 -2.05 6.96 -2.33
C PHE A 41 -2.25 7.98 -3.44
N CYS A 42 -3.49 8.33 -3.71
CA CYS A 42 -3.82 9.47 -4.55
C CYS A 42 -3.38 10.77 -3.86
N ARG A 43 -2.51 11.56 -4.51
CA ARG A 43 -2.02 12.84 -3.97
C ARG A 43 -3.11 13.89 -3.78
N THR A 44 -4.21 13.78 -4.52
CA THR A 44 -5.32 14.75 -4.46
C THR A 44 -6.32 14.44 -3.36
N CYS A 45 -6.77 13.18 -3.24
CA CYS A 45 -7.84 12.82 -2.29
C CYS A 45 -7.40 11.90 -1.15
N GLY A 46 -6.13 11.50 -1.11
CA GLY A 46 -5.58 10.57 -0.11
C GLY A 46 -6.10 9.13 -0.21
N PHE A 47 -6.92 8.81 -1.22
CA PHE A 47 -7.46 7.46 -1.38
C PHE A 47 -6.34 6.46 -1.71
N ARG A 48 -6.30 5.34 -0.99
CA ARG A 48 -5.29 4.31 -1.18
C ARG A 48 -5.61 3.46 -2.41
N THR A 49 -4.77 3.55 -3.43
CA THR A 49 -4.83 2.74 -4.64
C THR A 49 -4.03 1.46 -4.46
N ILE A 50 -4.62 0.31 -4.81
CA ILE A 50 -3.93 -0.98 -4.73
C ILE A 50 -3.96 -1.61 -6.11
N GLN A 51 -2.85 -2.22 -6.52
CA GLN A 51 -2.72 -2.85 -7.84
C GLN A 51 -2.78 -4.36 -7.73
N CYS A 52 -3.24 -5.01 -8.79
CA CYS A 52 -3.12 -6.46 -8.91
C CYS A 52 -1.65 -6.87 -8.99
N ALA A 53 -1.23 -7.87 -8.21
CA ALA A 53 0.13 -8.39 -8.27
C ALA A 53 0.48 -9.08 -9.60
N TRP A 54 -0.53 -9.53 -10.36
CA TRP A 54 -0.36 -10.25 -11.62
C TRP A 54 -0.41 -9.34 -12.84
N CYS A 55 -1.44 -8.50 -12.94
CA CYS A 55 -1.68 -7.67 -14.12
C CYS A 55 -1.49 -6.17 -13.88
N HIS A 56 -1.07 -5.78 -12.68
CA HIS A 56 -0.84 -4.38 -12.26
C HIS A 56 -2.01 -3.41 -12.47
N THR A 57 -3.21 -3.94 -12.71
CA THR A 57 -4.41 -3.12 -12.90
C THR A 57 -4.86 -2.57 -11.55
N PRO A 58 -5.32 -1.30 -11.47
CA PRO A 58 -5.86 -0.74 -10.24
C PRO A 58 -7.09 -1.51 -9.78
N LEU A 59 -7.15 -1.78 -8.48
CA LEU A 59 -8.20 -2.53 -7.80
C LEU A 59 -8.77 -1.70 -6.66
N ARG A 60 -10.05 -1.92 -6.35
CA ARG A 60 -10.62 -1.38 -5.12
C ARG A 60 -10.11 -2.18 -3.93
N ILE A 61 -10.04 -1.52 -2.78
CA ILE A 61 -9.58 -2.12 -1.53
C ILE A 61 -10.47 -3.31 -1.13
N THR A 62 -11.77 -3.21 -1.42
CA THR A 62 -12.81 -4.21 -1.14
C THR A 62 -12.85 -5.37 -2.13
N ASP A 63 -12.14 -5.29 -3.26
CA ASP A 63 -12.19 -6.33 -4.29
C ASP A 63 -11.40 -7.57 -3.84
N ARG A 64 -12.09 -8.72 -3.78
CA ARG A 64 -11.50 -10.03 -3.46
C ARG A 64 -10.76 -10.65 -4.65
N PHE A 65 -11.14 -10.26 -5.86
CA PHE A 65 -10.58 -10.77 -7.12
C PHE A 65 -10.27 -9.61 -8.05
N CYS A 66 -9.29 -9.79 -8.93
CA CYS A 66 -9.05 -8.83 -9.98
C CYS A 66 -10.13 -8.92 -11.06
N GLY A 67 -10.84 -7.82 -11.32
CA GLY A 67 -11.84 -7.77 -12.40
C GLY A 67 -11.27 -7.96 -13.81
N LYS A 68 -9.96 -7.76 -14.01
CA LYS A 68 -9.30 -7.90 -15.32
C LYS A 68 -8.73 -9.30 -15.55
N CYS A 69 -7.92 -9.81 -14.62
CA CYS A 69 -7.23 -11.10 -14.78
C CYS A 69 -7.85 -12.25 -13.97
N GLY A 70 -8.88 -12.00 -13.16
CA GLY A 70 -9.50 -13.01 -12.31
C GLY A 70 -8.64 -13.49 -11.13
N ALA A 71 -7.39 -13.04 -11.01
CA ALA A 71 -6.50 -13.48 -9.94
C ALA A 71 -7.09 -13.17 -8.56
N ARG A 72 -7.08 -14.19 -7.69
CA ARG A 72 -7.54 -14.08 -6.30
C ARG A 72 -6.55 -13.26 -5.49
N ARG A 73 -7.08 -12.35 -4.68
CA ARG A 73 -6.28 -11.48 -3.82
C ARG A 73 -6.15 -12.07 -2.42
N TYR A 74 -4.92 -12.38 -2.01
CA TYR A 74 -4.62 -12.79 -0.63
C TYR A 74 -4.56 -11.56 0.28
N TYR A 75 -5.73 -11.05 0.65
CA TYR A 75 -5.91 -9.88 1.51
C TYR A 75 -5.02 -9.92 2.76
N TRP A 76 -4.98 -11.06 3.45
CA TRP A 76 -4.19 -11.22 4.68
C TRP A 76 -2.69 -11.05 4.48
N PHE A 77 -2.12 -11.64 3.41
CA PHE A 77 -0.69 -11.52 3.11
C PHE A 77 -0.32 -10.08 2.72
N GLU A 78 -1.16 -9.42 1.94
CA GLU A 78 -0.99 -8.00 1.61
C GLU A 78 -1.13 -7.09 2.85
N LEU A 79 -2.05 -7.38 3.77
CA LEU A 79 -2.15 -6.62 5.03
C LEU A 79 -0.91 -6.77 5.90
N TRP A 80 -0.37 -7.99 5.96
CA TRP A 80 0.85 -8.30 6.68
C TRP A 80 2.05 -7.57 6.05
N ARG A 81 2.27 -7.71 4.73
CA ARG A 81 3.34 -7.03 3.98
C ARG A 81 3.27 -5.51 4.05
N ASN A 82 2.06 -4.95 4.05
CA ASN A 82 1.87 -3.51 4.15
C ASN A 82 1.99 -2.96 5.59
N GLY A 83 2.37 -3.79 6.55
CA GLY A 83 2.64 -3.38 7.93
C GLY A 83 1.40 -2.93 8.71
N ILE A 84 0.18 -3.13 8.17
CA ILE A 84 -1.07 -2.78 8.87
C ILE A 84 -1.24 -3.67 10.09
N LEU A 85 -0.87 -4.95 9.97
CA LEU A 85 -0.99 -5.92 11.06
C LEU A 85 -0.03 -5.61 12.23
N HIS A 86 1.19 -5.11 11.93
CA HIS A 86 2.17 -4.73 12.94
C HIS A 86 1.79 -3.51 13.78
N ARG A 87 0.84 -2.68 13.31
CA ARG A 87 0.30 -1.56 14.09
C ARG A 87 -0.74 -2.00 15.12
N SER A 88 -1.26 -3.22 15.02
CA SER A 88 -2.22 -3.72 15.99
C SER A 88 -1.48 -4.34 17.19
N PRO A 89 -1.64 -3.80 18.42
CA PRO A 89 -0.96 -4.31 19.60
C PRO A 89 -1.37 -5.75 19.91
N THR A 90 -2.60 -6.13 19.58
CA THR A 90 -3.14 -7.49 19.75
C THR A 90 -2.40 -8.51 18.88
N PHE A 91 -2.12 -8.19 17.62
CA PHE A 91 -1.38 -9.09 16.73
C PHE A 91 0.05 -9.30 17.22
N VAL A 92 0.75 -8.21 17.59
CA VAL A 92 2.11 -8.29 18.14
C VAL A 92 2.13 -9.13 19.42
N GLY A 93 1.19 -8.89 20.34
CA GLY A 93 1.05 -9.68 21.55
C GLY A 93 0.83 -11.17 21.28
N ALA A 94 -0.06 -11.51 20.34
CA ALA A 94 -0.32 -12.91 19.97
C ALA A 94 0.92 -13.61 19.40
N VAL A 95 1.70 -12.94 18.55
CA VAL A 95 2.96 -13.48 18.00
C VAL A 95 4.00 -13.68 19.11
N CYS A 96 4.16 -12.72 20.01
CA CYS A 96 5.09 -12.84 21.14
C CYS A 96 4.72 -14.01 22.06
N ILE A 97 3.43 -14.18 22.38
CA ILE A 97 2.95 -15.32 23.19
C ILE A 97 3.22 -16.64 22.47
N GLY A 98 2.89 -16.73 21.18
CA GLY A 98 3.13 -17.94 20.39
C GLY A 98 4.61 -18.34 20.36
N ALA A 99 5.51 -17.37 20.15
CA ALA A 99 6.95 -17.59 20.19
C ALA A 99 7.44 -18.01 21.59
N GLY A 100 6.93 -17.38 22.64
CA GLY A 100 7.25 -17.72 24.03
C GLY A 100 6.81 -19.13 24.42
N VAL A 101 5.59 -19.54 24.04
CA VAL A 101 5.08 -20.90 24.25
C VAL A 101 5.93 -21.89 23.47
N ALA A 102 6.19 -21.65 22.18
CA ALA A 102 7.03 -22.52 21.36
C ALA A 102 8.42 -22.73 21.98
N TRP A 103 9.06 -21.63 22.40
CA TRP A 103 10.37 -21.68 23.06
C TRP A 103 10.32 -22.47 24.37
N LEU A 104 9.34 -22.21 25.24
CA LEU A 104 9.17 -22.96 26.49
C LEU A 104 8.96 -24.45 26.22
N THR A 105 8.15 -24.79 25.22
CA THR A 105 7.87 -26.18 24.85
C THR A 105 9.16 -26.88 24.43
N ILE A 106 9.96 -26.25 23.56
CA ILE A 106 11.27 -26.77 23.13
C ILE A 106 12.22 -26.91 24.33
N TYR A 107 12.28 -25.89 25.19
CA TYR A 107 13.12 -25.90 26.39
C TYR A 107 12.78 -27.07 27.32
N TYR A 108 11.49 -27.32 27.58
CA TYR A 108 11.05 -28.44 28.41
C TYR A 108 11.35 -29.80 27.78
N LEU A 109 11.20 -29.94 26.46
CA LEU A 109 11.54 -31.17 25.76
C LEU A 109 13.04 -31.46 25.83
N LEU A 110 13.90 -30.47 25.59
CA LEU A 110 15.36 -30.60 25.69
C LEU A 110 15.81 -30.88 27.13
N ARG A 111 15.16 -30.25 28.12
CA ARG A 111 15.46 -30.50 29.53
C ARG A 111 15.04 -31.90 29.97
N ARG A 112 13.97 -32.47 29.38
CA ARG A 112 13.54 -33.84 29.63
C ARG A 112 14.49 -34.87 29.03
N SER A 113 15.05 -34.62 27.84
CA SER A 113 16.00 -35.56 27.21
C SER A 113 17.37 -35.59 27.87
N SER A 114 17.72 -34.57 28.67
CA SER A 114 18.99 -34.48 29.37
C SER A 114 19.00 -35.13 30.76
N ARG A 115 17.87 -35.67 31.23
CA ARG A 115 17.77 -36.50 32.45
C ARG A 115 17.55 -37.94 32.07
#